data_AF-A0A429E745-F1
#
_entry.id   AF-A0A429E745-F1
#
_cell.length_a   1.000
_cell.length_b   1.000
_cell.length_c   1.000
_cell.angle_alpha   90.00
_cell.angle_beta   90.00
_cell.angle_gamma   90.00
#
_symmetry.space_group_name_H-M   'P 1'
#
loop_
_entity.id
_entity.type
_entity.pdbx_description
1 polymer ?
#
loop_
_entity_poly.entity_id
_entity_poly.type
_entity_poly.pdbx_seq_one_letter_code
_entity_poly.pdbx_strand_id
1 'polypeptide(L)'
;MQRTLWILLGWSPEYGAATTVVAVLGIDQGDDGRIDRHIEWVPREYQRCLTWRKRIASTPVGELPAHIELWENSVTAPAARIDPVPSAPDLAAAVQCQLDDLLGFAG
;
A
#
# COMPACT_ATOMS: atom_id res chain seq x y z
N MET A 1 -14.71 7.42 -11.21
CA MET A 1 -13.57 7.38 -10.26
C MET A 1 -13.44 5.99 -9.64
N GLN A 2 -12.28 5.35 -9.80
CA GLN A 2 -11.98 4.02 -9.29
C GLN A 2 -10.94 4.10 -8.17
N ARG A 3 -11.30 3.63 -6.96
CA ARG A 3 -10.42 3.57 -5.80
C ARG A 3 -9.87 2.16 -5.61
N THR A 4 -8.57 2.04 -5.36
CA THR A 4 -7.95 0.79 -4.92
C THR A 4 -7.07 1.03 -3.70
N LEU A 5 -7.07 0.06 -2.79
CA LEU A 5 -6.22 0.04 -1.61
C LEU A 5 -5.30 -1.19 -1.66
N TRP A 6 -4.09 -1.02 -1.14
CA TRP A 6 -3.03 -2.01 -1.18
C TRP A 6 -2.26 -2.04 0.14
N ILE A 7 -2.03 -3.23 0.67
CA ILE A 7 -1.12 -3.46 1.77
C ILE A 7 0.25 -3.75 1.19
N LEU A 8 1.27 -3.02 1.64
CA LEU A 8 2.66 -3.24 1.23
C LEU A 8 3.32 -4.16 2.25
N LEU A 9 3.85 -5.30 1.79
CA LEU A 9 4.49 -6.29 2.63
C LEU A 9 6.02 -6.23 2.52
N GLY A 10 6.70 -6.33 3.65
CA GLY A 10 8.14 -6.41 3.78
C GLY A 10 8.58 -7.79 4.26
N TRP A 11 9.83 -8.12 3.98
CA TRP A 11 10.44 -9.40 4.40
C TRP A 11 10.50 -9.53 5.92
N SER A 12 9.95 -10.62 6.44
CA SER A 12 10.11 -11.04 7.83
C SER A 12 11.19 -12.13 7.93
N PRO A 13 12.31 -11.88 8.63
CA PRO A 13 13.31 -12.91 8.86
C PRO A 13 12.80 -14.03 9.76
N GLU A 14 11.82 -13.75 10.64
CA GLU A 14 11.22 -14.73 11.54
C GLU A 14 10.45 -15.82 10.79
N TYR A 15 9.70 -15.41 9.76
CA TYR A 15 8.88 -16.32 8.96
C TYR A 15 9.56 -16.75 7.65
N GLY A 16 10.72 -16.18 7.32
CA GLY A 16 11.40 -16.44 6.04
C GLY A 16 10.54 -16.08 4.82
N ALA A 17 9.66 -15.10 4.96
CA ALA A 17 8.66 -14.72 3.96
C ALA A 17 8.28 -13.24 4.09
N ALA A 18 7.70 -12.66 3.04
CA ALA A 18 7.21 -11.30 3.06
C ALA A 18 5.81 -11.22 3.67
N THR A 19 5.75 -11.13 5.00
CA THR A 19 4.51 -11.13 5.79
C THR A 19 4.35 -9.91 6.68
N THR A 20 5.39 -9.10 6.88
CA THR A 20 5.31 -7.91 7.72
C THR A 20 4.62 -6.78 6.97
N VAL A 21 3.54 -6.24 7.51
CA VAL A 21 2.92 -5.03 6.97
C VAL A 21 3.83 -3.84 7.21
N VAL A 22 4.15 -3.10 6.14
CA VAL A 22 5.05 -1.95 6.21
C VAL A 22 4.40 -0.63 5.81
N ALA A 23 3.31 -0.68 5.03
CA ALA A 23 2.53 0.50 4.65
C ALA A 23 1.15 0.10 4.10
N VAL A 24 0.27 1.09 4.00
CA VAL A 24 -0.95 1.03 3.19
C VAL A 24 -0.87 2.11 2.12
N LEU A 25 -1.16 1.73 0.87
CA LEU A 25 -1.20 2.60 -0.30
C LEU A 25 -2.62 2.65 -0.85
N GLY A 26 -3.13 3.86 -1.05
CA GLY A 26 -4.36 4.13 -1.78
C GLY A 26 -4.07 4.81 -3.11
N ILE A 27 -4.86 4.44 -4.13
CA ILE A 27 -4.83 5.02 -5.46
C ILE A 27 -6.26 5.34 -5.89
N ASP A 28 -6.50 6.59 -6.27
CA ASP A 28 -7.72 7.04 -6.92
C ASP A 28 -7.43 7.36 -8.39
N GLN A 29 -8.20 6.74 -9.30
CA GLN A 29 -8.15 6.98 -10.73
C GLN A 29 -9.42 7.71 -11.16
N GLY A 30 -9.29 8.98 -11.53
CA GLY A 30 -10.36 9.81 -12.08
C GLY A 30 -10.72 9.39 -13.50
N ASP A 31 -11.96 9.68 -13.91
CA ASP A 31 -12.43 9.37 -15.27
C ASP A 31 -11.78 10.29 -16.33
N ASP A 32 -11.14 11.37 -15.88
CA ASP A 32 -10.30 12.30 -16.66
C ASP A 32 -8.85 11.81 -16.81
N GLY A 33 -8.52 10.63 -16.28
CA GLY A 33 -7.17 10.06 -16.29
C GLY A 33 -6.24 10.62 -15.20
N ARG A 34 -6.73 11.50 -14.32
CA ARG A 34 -5.96 11.96 -13.16
C ARG A 34 -5.77 10.82 -12.17
N ILE A 35 -4.55 10.67 -11.68
CA ILE A 35 -4.20 9.67 -10.66
C ILE A 35 -3.73 10.40 -9.41
N ASP A 36 -4.45 10.20 -8.32
CA ASP A 36 -4.06 10.64 -6.98
C ASP A 36 -3.64 9.42 -6.15
N ARG A 37 -2.63 9.60 -5.29
CA ARG A 37 -2.11 8.53 -4.42
C ARG A 37 -1.95 9.04 -3.00
N HIS A 38 -2.22 8.18 -2.02
CA HIS A 38 -1.93 8.42 -0.60
C HIS A 38 -1.23 7.21 -0.01
N ILE A 39 -0.20 7.42 0.81
CA ILE A 39 0.54 6.32 1.43
C ILE A 39 0.81 6.62 2.90
N GLU A 40 0.48 5.66 3.76
CA GLU A 40 0.79 5.71 5.18
C GLU A 40 1.75 4.59 5.55
N TRP A 41 2.86 4.94 6.19
CA TRP A 41 3.92 4.01 6.57
C TRP A 41 3.75 3.56 8.03
N VAL A 42 3.98 2.29 8.31
CA VAL A 42 4.04 1.78 9.68
C VAL A 42 5.29 2.37 10.39
N PRO A 43 5.15 3.15 11.48
CA PRO A 43 6.26 3.91 12.07
C PRO A 43 7.46 3.07 12.53
N ARG A 44 7.24 1.82 12.98
CA ARG A 44 8.30 0.95 13.53
C ARG A 44 9.02 0.10 12.48
N GLU A 45 8.63 0.18 11.21
CA GLU A 45 9.08 -0.74 10.17
C GLU A 45 10.05 -0.11 9.15
N TYR A 46 10.68 1.03 9.49
CA TYR A 46 11.46 1.85 8.56
C TYR A 46 12.45 1.06 7.69
N GLN A 47 13.20 0.12 8.27
CA GLN A 47 14.17 -0.70 7.53
C GLN A 47 13.48 -1.61 6.50
N ARG A 48 12.35 -2.24 6.88
CA ARG A 48 11.57 -3.11 5.99
C ARG A 48 10.83 -2.31 4.91
N CYS A 49 10.57 -1.02 5.16
CA CYS A 49 9.99 -0.09 4.18
C CYS A 49 10.95 0.34 3.06
N LEU A 50 12.27 0.16 3.19
CA LEU A 50 13.24 0.77 2.27
C LEU A 50 13.04 0.37 0.80
N THR A 51 12.74 -0.90 0.54
CA THR A 51 12.45 -1.41 -0.81
C THR A 51 11.22 -0.71 -1.40
N TRP A 52 10.15 -0.59 -0.62
CA TRP A 52 8.93 0.09 -1.04
C TRP A 52 9.14 1.58 -1.25
N ARG A 53 9.86 2.26 -0.34
CA ARG A 53 10.19 3.69 -0.49
C ARG A 53 10.93 3.96 -1.79
N LYS A 54 11.91 3.12 -2.15
CA LYS A 54 12.63 3.22 -3.43
C LYS A 54 11.70 3.02 -4.62
N ARG A 55 10.89 1.95 -4.62
CA ARG A 55 9.92 1.67 -5.70
C ARG A 55 8.96 2.84 -5.93
N ILE A 56 8.32 3.33 -4.88
CA ILE A 56 7.34 4.42 -4.96
C ILE A 56 7.99 5.76 -5.37
N ALA A 57 9.21 6.03 -4.92
CA ALA A 57 9.95 7.24 -5.30
C ALA A 57 10.42 7.19 -6.76
N SER A 58 10.78 6.02 -7.28
CA SER A 58 11.24 5.83 -8.66
C SER A 58 10.12 5.65 -9.68
N THR A 59 8.87 5.55 -9.24
CA THR A 59 7.71 5.29 -10.13
C THR A 59 6.89 6.57 -10.30
N PRO A 60 6.71 7.06 -11.54
CA PRO A 60 5.80 8.16 -11.83
C PRO A 60 4.37 7.87 -11.35
N VAL A 61 3.67 8.87 -10.82
CA VAL A 61 2.32 8.68 -10.26
C VAL A 61 1.34 8.08 -11.29
N GLY A 62 1.46 8.48 -12.55
CA GLY A 62 0.60 7.97 -13.63
C GLY A 62 0.81 6.50 -13.98
N GLU A 63 1.99 5.95 -13.66
CA GLU A 63 2.35 4.55 -13.94
C GLU A 63 2.19 3.64 -12.72
N LEU A 64 1.90 4.24 -11.55
CA LEU A 64 1.80 3.53 -10.29
C LEU A 64 0.72 2.42 -10.28
N PRO A 65 -0.49 2.60 -10.87
CA PRO A 65 -1.50 1.54 -10.90
C PRO A 65 -1.01 0.28 -11.62
N ALA A 66 -0.32 0.43 -12.75
CA ALA A 66 0.23 -0.71 -13.48
C ALA A 66 1.39 -1.37 -12.72
N HIS A 67 2.26 -0.57 -12.09
CA HIS A 67 3.39 -1.09 -11.33
C HIS A 67 2.98 -1.84 -10.05
N ILE A 68 1.96 -1.36 -9.33
CA ILE A 68 1.52 -2.02 -8.09
C ILE A 68 0.94 -3.41 -8.36
N GLU A 69 0.22 -3.59 -9.47
CA GLU A 69 -0.27 -4.90 -9.92
C GLU A 69 0.88 -5.87 -10.26
N LEU A 70 1.97 -5.36 -10.86
CA LEU A 70 3.17 -6.17 -11.08
C LEU A 70 3.84 -6.59 -9.77
N TRP A 71 3.84 -5.69 -8.77
CA TRP A 71 4.45 -5.98 -7.48
C TRP A 71 3.59 -6.86 -6.59
N GLU A 72 2.31 -7.07 -6.88
CA GLU A 72 1.47 -8.04 -6.16
C GLU A 72 2.13 -9.44 -6.10
N ASN A 73 2.77 -9.83 -7.20
CA ASN A 73 3.41 -11.15 -7.34
C ASN A 73 4.91 -11.14 -6.98
N SER A 74 5.42 -10.08 -6.37
CA SER A 74 6.85 -9.94 -6.04
C SER A 74 7.23 -10.77 -4.81
N VAL A 75 8.10 -11.77 -4.99
CA VAL A 75 8.58 -12.68 -3.92
C VAL A 75 9.17 -11.97 -2.69
N THR A 76 9.87 -10.84 -2.89
CA THR A 76 10.63 -10.17 -1.80
C THR A 76 9.89 -9.02 -1.13
N ALA A 77 8.85 -8.50 -1.78
CA ALA A 77 8.08 -7.33 -1.35
C ALA A 77 6.77 -7.30 -2.14
N PRO A 78 5.82 -8.20 -1.85
CA PRO A 78 4.55 -8.25 -2.52
C PRO A 78 3.63 -7.13 -2.03
N ALA A 79 2.75 -6.66 -2.92
CA ALA A 79 1.59 -5.89 -2.53
C ALA A 79 0.39 -6.84 -2.40
N ALA A 80 -0.52 -6.58 -1.46
CA ALA A 80 -1.77 -7.32 -1.38
C ALA A 80 -2.92 -6.35 -1.60
N ARG A 81 -3.76 -6.62 -2.61
CA ARG A 81 -4.95 -5.83 -2.85
C ARG A 81 -5.97 -6.08 -1.74
N ILE A 82 -6.67 -5.02 -1.36
CA ILE A 82 -7.75 -5.08 -0.38
C ILE A 82 -8.94 -4.29 -0.91
N ASP A 83 -10.13 -4.74 -0.53
CA ASP A 83 -11.36 -4.06 -0.89
C ASP A 83 -11.45 -2.73 -0.14
N PRO A 84 -11.77 -1.62 -0.84
CA PRO A 84 -11.86 -0.31 -0.21
C PRO A 84 -13.00 -0.28 0.81
N VAL A 85 -12.76 0.37 1.95
CA VAL A 85 -13.81 0.63 2.94
C VAL A 85 -14.88 1.55 2.33
N PRO A 86 -16.16 1.13 2.25
CA PRO A 86 -17.19 1.85 1.50
C PRO A 86 -17.48 3.28 1.99
N SER A 87 -17.12 3.58 3.24
CA SER A 87 -17.59 4.76 3.98
C SER A 87 -16.53 5.85 4.16
N ALA A 88 -15.33 5.70 3.61
CA ALA A 88 -14.25 6.68 3.81
C ALA A 88 -14.46 7.96 2.98
N PRO A 89 -14.45 9.15 3.59
CA PRO A 89 -14.77 10.42 2.92
C PRO A 89 -13.76 10.81 1.82
N ASP A 90 -12.51 10.41 1.98
CA ASP A 90 -11.43 10.66 1.02
C ASP A 90 -10.39 9.52 1.05
N LEU A 91 -9.40 9.59 0.16
CA LEU A 91 -8.36 8.57 0.01
C LEU A 91 -7.48 8.44 1.25
N ALA A 92 -7.16 9.57 1.90
CA ALA A 92 -6.32 9.58 3.09
C ALA A 92 -7.03 8.90 4.26
N ALA A 93 -8.31 9.22 4.48
CA ALA A 93 -9.16 8.59 5.47
C ALA A 93 -9.32 7.08 5.20
N ALA A 94 -9.44 6.66 3.94
CA ALA A 94 -9.52 5.25 3.57
C ALA A 94 -8.24 4.49 3.92
N VAL A 95 -7.08 5.05 3.57
CA VAL A 95 -5.76 4.48 3.88
C VAL A 95 -5.51 4.44 5.39
N GLN A 96 -5.87 5.51 6.11
CA GLN A 96 -5.69 5.58 7.55
C GLN A 96 -6.58 4.59 8.29
N CYS A 97 -7.87 4.51 7.96
CA CYS A 97 -8.80 3.53 8.54
C CYS A 97 -8.27 2.11 8.38
N GLN A 98 -7.78 1.78 7.18
CA GLN A 98 -7.21 0.47 6.92
C GLN A 98 -5.93 0.22 7.70
N LEU A 99 -5.06 1.22 7.85
CA LEU A 99 -3.85 1.11 8.66
C LEU A 99 -4.21 0.90 10.14
N ASP A 100 -5.19 1.63 10.65
CA ASP A 100 -5.70 1.49 12.02
C ASP A 100 -6.29 0.10 12.25
N ASP A 101 -7.05 -0.46 11.30
CA ASP A 101 -7.57 -1.84 11.38
C ASP A 101 -6.42 -2.86 11.44
N LEU A 102 -5.38 -2.69 10.61
CA LEU A 102 -4.22 -3.60 10.59
C LEU A 102 -3.39 -3.53 11.88
N LEU A 103 -3.26 -2.34 12.46
CA LEU A 103 -2.54 -2.13 13.72
C LEU A 103 -3.39 -2.51 14.94
N GLY A 104 -4.70 -2.34 14.87
CA GLY A 104 -5.67 -2.68 15.91
C GLY A 104 -5.93 -4.18 16.01
N PHE A 105 -5.78 -4.92 14.91
CA PHE A 105 -5.84 -6.39 14.91
C PHE A 105 -4.57 -7.05 15.47
N ALA A 106 -3.54 -6.27 15.82
CA ALA A 106 -2.40 -6.76 16.59
C ALA A 106 -2.78 -6.85 18.09
N GLY A 107 -3.73 -7.73 18.41
CA GLY A 107 -4.23 -8.01 19.76
C GLY A 107 -4.75 -9.43 19.88
#